data_AF-A0A452YXJ0-F1
#
_entry.id   AF-A0A452YXJ0-F1
#
_cell.length_a   1.000
_cell.length_b   1.000
_cell.length_c   1.000
_cell.angle_alpha   90.00
_cell.angle_beta   90.00
_cell.angle_gamma   90.00
#
_symmetry.space_group_name_H-M   'P 1'
#
loop_
_entity.id
_entity.type
_entity.pdbx_description
1 polymer ?
#
loop_
_entity_poly.entity_id
_entity_poly.type
_entity_poly.pdbx_seq_one_letter_code
_entity_poly.pdbx_strand_id
1 'polypeptide(L)'
;MCSSNILKLGYNLQCDLHQLSQSYGELICFQSYEMLLDIQKLFKETTGGLSGLSKKILGAGLNKTRRNSDWEQRPLSQNQKEYAALDAAVLVHIFHHVRGQPQFGVNEGRQVEWKSHIVSRVNRARSPIRF
;
A
#
# COMPACT_ATOMS: atom_id res chain seq x y z
N MET A 1 7.76 -9.47 -5.19
CA MET A 1 7.84 -8.03 -4.88
C MET A 1 9.29 -7.56 -4.70
N CYS A 2 10.25 -8.14 -5.43
CA CYS A 2 11.69 -8.10 -5.08
C CYS A 2 12.52 -7.16 -5.97
N SER A 3 11.90 -6.34 -6.82
CA SER A 3 12.68 -5.40 -7.65
C SER A 3 13.14 -4.20 -6.81
N SER A 4 14.44 -3.93 -6.70
CA SER A 4 14.96 -2.73 -6.04
C SER A 4 14.80 -1.42 -6.84
N ASN A 5 14.35 -1.51 -8.10
CA ASN A 5 14.20 -0.36 -9.00
C ASN A 5 12.76 0.19 -9.02
N ILE A 6 11.81 -0.51 -8.41
CA ILE A 6 10.38 -0.17 -8.44
C ILE A 6 9.90 0.09 -7.01
N LEU A 7 9.48 1.32 -6.72
CA LEU A 7 8.79 1.65 -5.48
C LEU A 7 7.36 1.09 -5.53
N LYS A 8 6.99 0.29 -4.52
CA LYS A 8 5.63 -0.22 -4.35
C LYS A 8 4.96 0.56 -3.23
N LEU A 9 3.73 0.98 -3.50
CA LEU A 9 2.91 1.74 -2.56
C LEU A 9 1.81 0.83 -2.04
N GLY A 10 1.46 0.99 -0.77
CA GLY A 10 0.23 0.45 -0.21
C GLY A 10 -0.20 1.22 1.02
N TYR A 11 -1.27 0.74 1.66
CA TYR A 11 -1.86 1.39 2.81
C TYR A 11 -2.23 0.34 3.85
N ASN A 12 -1.60 0.40 5.03
CA ASN A 12 -1.77 -0.60 6.09
C ASN A 12 -1.43 -2.04 5.61
N LEU A 13 -0.31 -2.17 4.89
CA LEU A 13 0.06 -3.36 4.12
C LEU A 13 0.42 -4.59 4.95
N GLN A 14 0.57 -4.46 6.27
CA GLN A 14 1.08 -5.54 7.11
C GLN A 14 0.22 -6.80 7.02
N CYS A 15 -1.10 -6.64 7.06
CA CYS A 15 -2.04 -7.75 6.94
C CYS A 15 -2.00 -8.36 5.52
N ASP A 16 -1.93 -7.53 4.48
CA ASP A 16 -1.87 -8.00 3.08
C ASP A 16 -0.62 -8.84 2.83
N LEU A 17 0.54 -8.39 3.32
CA LEU A 17 1.80 -9.14 3.21
C LEU A 17 1.72 -10.50 3.92
N HIS A 18 1.07 -10.55 5.08
CA HIS A 18 0.85 -11.79 5.81
C HIS A 18 -0.02 -12.76 5.00
N GLN A 19 -1.16 -12.28 4.50
CA GLN A 19 -2.06 -13.09 3.65
C GLN A 19 -1.37 -13.57 2.38
N LEU A 20 -0.64 -12.70 1.69
CA LEU A 20 0.11 -13.07 0.48
C LEU A 20 1.16 -14.15 0.77
N SER A 21 1.91 -14.00 1.85
CA SER A 21 2.91 -15.01 2.25
C SER A 21 2.28 -16.33 2.68
N GLN A 22 1.07 -16.33 3.26
CA GLN A 22 0.38 -17.54 3.67
C GLN A 22 -0.29 -18.25 2.49
N SER A 23 -1.05 -17.51 1.67
CA SER A 23 -1.80 -18.06 0.54
C SER A 23 -0.89 -18.51 -0.61
N TYR A 24 0.27 -17.86 -0.77
CA TYR A 24 1.19 -18.11 -1.88
C TYR A 24 2.62 -18.39 -1.40
N GLY A 25 2.74 -19.11 -0.28
CA GLY A 25 4.03 -19.33 0.40
C GLY A 25 5.12 -19.97 -0.45
N GLU A 26 4.78 -20.70 -1.50
CA GLU A 26 5.75 -21.28 -2.44
C GLU A 26 6.38 -20.23 -3.38
N LEU A 27 5.74 -19.08 -3.55
CA LEU A 27 6.24 -18.00 -4.39
C LEU A 27 7.22 -17.12 -3.59
N ILE A 28 8.51 -17.23 -3.92
CA ILE A 28 9.61 -16.45 -3.32
C ILE A 28 9.30 -14.95 -3.30
N CYS A 29 8.57 -14.47 -4.31
CA CYS A 29 8.22 -13.07 -4.49
C CYS A 29 7.23 -12.52 -3.42
N PHE A 30 6.57 -13.38 -2.64
CA PHE A 30 5.74 -13.01 -1.50
C PHE A 30 6.41 -13.32 -0.15
N GLN A 31 7.54 -14.03 -0.15
CA GLN A 31 8.36 -14.22 1.05
C GLN A 31 9.31 -13.04 1.30
N SER A 32 9.66 -12.31 0.23
CA SER A 32 10.56 -11.15 0.26
C SER A 32 9.98 -9.98 -0.52
N TYR A 33 10.28 -8.77 -0.07
CA TYR A 33 9.90 -7.54 -0.75
C TYR A 33 10.98 -6.48 -0.60
N GLU A 34 11.11 -5.65 -1.62
CA GLU A 34 12.03 -4.53 -1.63
C GLU A 34 11.29 -3.26 -2.02
N MET A 35 11.78 -2.10 -1.59
CA MET A 35 11.25 -0.79 -1.99
C MET A 35 9.74 -0.67 -1.72
N LEU A 36 9.30 -1.02 -0.51
CA LEU A 36 7.90 -0.93 -0.11
C LEU A 36 7.68 0.30 0.76
N LEU A 37 6.68 1.11 0.41
CA LEU A 37 6.26 2.26 1.20
C LEU A 37 4.80 2.09 1.61
N ASP A 38 4.58 1.98 2.91
CA ASP A 38 3.24 2.06 3.50
C ASP A 38 2.88 3.52 3.72
N ILE A 39 1.97 4.02 2.88
CA ILE A 39 1.53 5.42 2.88
C ILE A 39 0.92 5.80 4.24
N GLN A 40 0.30 4.86 4.95
CA GLN A 40 -0.28 5.16 6.27
C GLN A 40 0.80 5.67 7.25
N LYS A 41 2.00 5.11 7.19
CA LYS A 41 3.11 5.46 8.11
C LYS A 41 3.64 6.87 7.92
N LEU A 42 3.33 7.52 6.79
CA LEU A 42 3.72 8.90 6.52
C LEU A 42 2.89 9.91 7.31
N PHE A 43 1.77 9.49 7.90
CA PHE A 43 0.84 10.36 8.59
C PHE A 43 0.66 9.92 10.04
N LYS A 44 0.93 10.82 10.98
CA LYS A 44 0.83 10.54 12.43
C LYS A 44 -0.59 10.19 12.87
N GLU A 45 -1.60 10.75 12.20
CA GLU A 45 -3.01 10.45 12.45
C GLU A 45 -3.78 10.27 11.14
N THR A 46 -4.27 9.06 10.92
CA THR A 46 -5.18 8.73 9.84
C THR A 46 -6.52 8.30 10.42
N THR A 47 -7.46 9.23 10.56
CA THR A 47 -8.86 8.88 10.85
C THR A 47 -9.57 8.50 9.54
N GLY A 48 -10.41 7.47 9.57
CA GLY A 48 -11.24 7.09 8.42
C GLY A 48 -10.57 6.21 7.34
N GLY A 49 -9.34 5.75 7.55
CA GLY A 49 -8.61 4.86 6.63
C GLY A 49 -8.19 5.55 5.32
N LEU A 50 -7.92 4.77 4.27
CA LEU A 50 -7.49 5.30 2.97
C LEU A 50 -8.49 6.31 2.38
N SER A 51 -9.80 6.08 2.55
CA SER A 51 -10.84 7.03 2.13
C SER A 51 -10.75 8.37 2.89
N GLY A 52 -10.49 8.34 4.20
CA GLY A 52 -10.30 9.56 5.00
C GLY A 52 -9.04 10.31 4.60
N LEU A 53 -7.94 9.58 4.39
CA LEU A 53 -6.69 10.15 3.90
C LEU A 53 -6.85 10.77 2.50
N SER A 54 -7.49 10.06 1.57
CA SER A 54 -7.81 10.55 0.23
C SER A 54 -8.62 11.84 0.31
N LYS A 55 -9.64 11.90 1.17
CA LYS A 55 -10.43 13.13 1.36
C LYS A 55 -9.57 14.29 1.85
N LYS A 56 -8.66 14.03 2.80
CA LYS A 56 -7.77 15.05 3.37
C LYS A 56 -6.78 15.61 2.34
N ILE A 57 -6.25 14.77 1.46
CA ILE A 57 -5.16 15.14 0.52
C ILE A 57 -5.71 15.57 -0.85
N LEU A 58 -6.69 14.83 -1.37
CA LEU A 58 -7.22 15.00 -2.72
C LEU A 58 -8.60 15.67 -2.75
N GLY A 59 -9.18 15.98 -1.59
CA GLY A 59 -10.50 16.61 -1.45
C GLY A 59 -11.68 15.64 -1.59
N ALA A 60 -11.46 14.40 -2.01
CA ALA A 60 -12.50 13.39 -2.20
C ALA A 60 -12.13 12.05 -1.53
N GLY A 61 -13.10 11.44 -0.86
CA GLY A 61 -12.94 10.12 -0.23
C GLY A 61 -13.37 8.98 -1.15
N LEU A 62 -12.81 7.79 -0.94
CA LEU A 62 -13.21 6.58 -1.67
C LEU A 62 -14.60 6.10 -1.23
N ASN A 63 -15.38 5.60 -2.19
CA ASN A 63 -16.65 4.92 -1.93
C ASN A 63 -16.39 3.54 -1.29
N LYS A 64 -16.90 3.32 -0.06
CA LYS A 64 -16.67 2.09 0.72
C LYS A 64 -17.69 0.98 0.50
N THR A 65 -18.74 1.22 -0.29
CA THR A 65 -19.92 0.32 -0.41
C THR A 65 -19.59 -1.09 -0.90
N ARG A 66 -18.49 -1.28 -1.63
CA ARG A 66 -18.10 -2.58 -2.22
C ARG A 66 -17.08 -3.37 -1.40
N ARG A 67 -16.57 -2.81 -0.31
CA ARG A 67 -15.54 -3.46 0.51
C ARG A 67 -15.95 -4.86 0.98
N ASN A 68 -17.22 -5.02 1.37
CA ASN A 68 -17.78 -6.27 1.92
C ASN A 68 -18.69 -7.01 0.91
N SER A 69 -18.47 -6.82 -0.39
CA SER A 69 -19.18 -7.60 -1.42
C SER A 69 -18.63 -9.02 -1.55
N ASP A 70 -19.34 -9.91 -2.26
CA ASP A 70 -18.83 -11.24 -2.61
C ASP A 70 -17.70 -11.13 -3.65
N TRP A 71 -16.45 -11.24 -3.20
CA TRP A 71 -15.25 -11.20 -4.04
C TRP A 71 -14.90 -12.56 -4.67
N GLU A 72 -15.63 -13.63 -4.32
CA GLU A 72 -15.50 -14.94 -4.95
C GLU A 72 -16.39 -15.08 -6.18
N GLN A 73 -17.46 -14.28 -6.29
CA GLN A 73 -18.34 -14.22 -7.47
C GLN A 73 -17.55 -14.08 -8.79
N ARG A 74 -17.95 -14.84 -9.82
CA ARG A 74 -17.45 -14.68 -11.19
C ARG A 74 -18.59 -14.58 -12.22
N PRO A 75 -18.50 -13.67 -13.22
CA PRO A 75 -17.49 -12.60 -13.32
C PRO A 75 -17.67 -11.54 -12.23
N LEU A 76 -16.60 -10.81 -11.90
CA LEU A 76 -16.70 -9.63 -11.03
C LEU A 76 -17.58 -8.56 -11.70
N SER A 77 -18.43 -7.92 -10.91
CA SER A 77 -19.24 -6.79 -11.37
C SER A 77 -18.37 -5.58 -11.74
N GLN A 78 -18.89 -4.69 -12.59
CA GLN A 78 -18.20 -3.47 -12.98
C GLN A 78 -17.83 -2.61 -11.76
N ASN A 79 -18.76 -2.46 -10.81
CA ASN A 79 -18.54 -1.70 -9.59
C ASN A 79 -17.42 -2.28 -8.70
N GLN A 80 -17.25 -3.60 -8.64
CA GLN A 80 -16.16 -4.24 -7.89
C GLN A 80 -14.80 -3.96 -8.54
N LYS A 81 -14.73 -4.04 -9.88
CA LYS A 81 -13.51 -3.71 -10.64
C LYS A 81 -13.12 -2.25 -10.43
N GLU A 82 -14.08 -1.33 -10.53
CA GLU A 82 -13.85 0.10 -10.29
C GLU A 82 -13.39 0.37 -8.86
N TYR A 83 -14.02 -0.25 -7.87
CA TYR A 83 -13.60 -0.15 -6.48
C TYR A 83 -12.15 -0.62 -6.29
N ALA A 84 -11.82 -1.82 -6.78
CA ALA A 84 -10.47 -2.39 -6.64
C ALA A 84 -9.41 -1.55 -7.36
N ALA A 85 -9.72 -1.06 -8.57
CA ALA A 85 -8.82 -0.19 -9.32
C ALA A 85 -8.58 1.14 -8.59
N LEU A 86 -9.63 1.74 -8.03
CA LEU A 86 -9.53 3.03 -7.34
C LEU A 86 -8.73 2.93 -6.03
N ASP A 87 -8.89 1.83 -5.27
CA ASP A 87 -8.17 1.58 -4.02
C ASP A 87 -6.64 1.49 -4.23
N ALA A 88 -6.21 1.02 -5.41
CA ALA A 88 -4.81 1.01 -5.81
C ALA A 88 -4.35 2.35 -6.45
N ALA A 89 -5.13 2.90 -7.38
CA ALA A 89 -4.74 4.08 -8.15
C ALA A 89 -4.58 5.34 -7.26
N VAL A 90 -5.44 5.49 -6.24
CA VAL A 90 -5.40 6.66 -5.34
C VAL A 90 -4.06 6.81 -4.62
N LEU A 91 -3.36 5.71 -4.35
CA LEU A 91 -2.08 5.71 -3.66
C LEU A 91 -1.01 6.44 -4.47
N VAL A 92 -1.04 6.29 -5.79
CA VAL A 92 -0.12 6.99 -6.71
C VAL A 92 -0.38 8.49 -6.66
N HIS A 93 -1.65 8.91 -6.67
CA HIS A 93 -2.04 10.32 -6.57
C HIS A 93 -1.64 10.94 -5.22
N ILE A 94 -1.90 10.23 -4.11
CA ILE A 94 -1.48 10.65 -2.77
C ILE A 94 0.05 10.79 -2.72
N PHE A 95 0.79 9.81 -3.25
CA PHE A 95 2.25 9.84 -3.22
C PHE A 95 2.82 10.99 -4.05
N HIS A 96 2.28 11.25 -5.25
CA HIS A 96 2.68 12.42 -6.04
C HIS A 96 2.47 13.73 -5.28
N HIS A 97 1.37 13.83 -4.55
CA HIS A 97 1.08 14.99 -3.72
C HIS A 97 2.11 15.16 -2.61
N VAL A 98 2.41 14.09 -1.87
CA VAL A 98 3.42 14.07 -0.79
C VAL A 98 4.83 14.39 -1.32
N ARG A 99 5.20 13.87 -2.49
CA ARG A 99 6.51 14.09 -3.11
C ARG A 99 6.65 15.51 -3.68
N GLY A 100 5.58 16.08 -4.22
CA GLY A 100 5.57 17.38 -4.90
C GLY A 100 5.34 18.59 -3.98
N GLN A 101 4.83 18.38 -2.76
CA GLN A 101 4.50 19.45 -1.82
C GLN A 101 5.51 19.54 -0.67
N PRO A 102 6.12 20.71 -0.42
CA PRO A 102 6.81 20.98 0.84
C PRO A 102 5.89 21.24 2.04
N GLN A 103 4.55 21.21 1.88
CA GLN A 103 3.62 21.95 2.76
C GLN A 103 2.49 21.14 3.43
N PHE A 104 2.45 19.80 3.31
CA PHE A 104 1.38 19.01 3.95
C PHE A 104 1.67 18.76 5.43
N GLY A 105 1.39 19.78 6.22
CA GLY A 105 1.37 19.80 7.68
C GLY A 105 1.30 21.25 8.14
N VAL A 106 0.12 21.72 8.55
CA VAL A 106 0.04 22.96 9.32
C VAL A 106 0.64 22.68 10.71
N ASN A 107 1.96 22.79 10.75
CA ASN A 107 2.84 23.33 11.79
C ASN A 107 4.26 22.90 11.38
N GLU A 108 5.02 23.89 10.88
CA GLU A 108 6.46 23.85 10.58
C GLU A 108 6.90 22.96 9.42
N GLY A 109 6.94 23.56 8.21
CA GLY A 109 8.12 23.61 7.32
C GLY A 109 8.92 22.35 6.96
N ARG A 110 8.47 21.15 7.32
CA ARG A 110 9.24 19.92 7.18
C ARG A 110 8.66 19.09 6.05
N GLN A 111 9.41 19.03 4.95
CA GLN A 111 9.18 18.09 3.87
C GLN A 111 8.97 16.69 4.46
N VAL A 112 7.87 16.02 4.10
CA VAL A 112 7.59 14.66 4.59
C VAL A 112 8.73 13.75 4.09
N GLU A 113 9.56 13.28 5.02
CA GLU A 113 10.70 12.42 4.71
C GLU A 113 10.23 10.98 4.43
N TRP A 114 9.59 10.79 3.28
CA TRP A 114 9.02 9.50 2.91
C TRP A 114 10.10 8.42 2.65
N LYS A 115 11.32 8.83 2.30
CA LYS A 115 12.43 7.90 2.01
C LYS A 115 12.85 7.07 3.22
N SER A 116 12.81 7.64 4.43
CA SER A 116 13.14 6.93 5.67
C SER A 116 12.09 5.88 6.07
N HIS A 117 10.92 5.91 5.43
CA HIS A 117 9.82 4.97 5.66
C HIS A 117 9.78 3.82 4.63
N ILE A 118 10.72 3.80 3.68
CA ILE A 118 10.85 2.70 2.72
C ILE A 118 11.43 1.48 3.45
N VAL A 119 10.78 0.34 3.30
CA VAL A 119 11.18 -0.91 3.92
C VAL A 119 11.48 -1.97 2.87
N SER A 120 12.49 -2.78 3.14
CA SER A 120 12.80 -4.01 2.41
C SER A 120 12.94 -5.16 3.40
N ARG A 121 12.37 -6.32 3.06
CA ARG A 121 12.56 -7.58 3.78
C ARG A 121 13.05 -8.63 2.79
N VAL A 122 14.30 -9.02 2.92
CA VAL A 122 14.88 -10.13 2.16
C VAL A 122 14.81 -11.37 3.04
N ASN A 123 14.07 -12.39 2.60
CA ASN A 123 14.10 -13.68 3.28
C ASN A 123 15.39 -14.38 2.86
N ARG A 124 16.37 -14.47 3.76
CA ARG A 124 17.53 -15.35 3.55
C ARG A 124 17.00 -16.78 3.64
N ALA A 125 16.80 -17.44 2.52
CA ALA A 125 16.31 -18.82 2.52
C ALA A 125 17.19 -19.70 3.42
N ARG A 126 16.52 -20.57 4.18
CA ARG A 126 17.10 -21.65 5.00
C ARG A 126 18.17 -22.40 4.20
N SER A 127 19.25 -22.79 4.89
CA SER A 127 20.32 -23.63 4.35
C SER A 127 19.76 -24.76 3.47
N PRO A 128 20.40 -25.08 2.32
CA PRO A 128 19.99 -26.25 1.55
C PRO A 128 20.06 -27.48 2.46
N ILE A 129 19.03 -28.32 2.44
CA ILE A 129 19.14 -29.66 3.01
C ILE A 129 20.28 -30.34 2.23
N ARG A 130 21.41 -30.55 2.90
CA ARG A 130 22.49 -31.37 2.37
C ARG A 130 21.98 -32.81 2.36
N PHE A 131 21.87 -33.39 1.18
CA PHE A 131 21.76 -34.83 1.00
C PHE A 131 23.12 -35.48 1.28
#